data_AF-A0A0W8CII4-F1
#
_entry.id   AF-A0A0W8CII4-F1
#
_cell.length_a   1.000
_cell.length_b   1.000
_cell.length_c   1.000
_cell.angle_alpha   90.00
_cell.angle_beta   90.00
_cell.angle_gamma   90.00
#
_symmetry.space_group_name_H-M   'P 1'
#
loop_
_entity.id
_entity.type
_entity.pdbx_description
1 polymer ?
#
loop_
_entity_poly.entity_id
_entity_poly.type
_entity_poly.pdbx_seq_one_letter_code
_entity_poly.pdbx_strand_id
1 'polypeptide(L)'
;MSSASDISAFEHSVEPAPAETLFRDKKWTYIQDSTSNTGQYAGQIQFNLSTISSQAAFVNWEEASFSRLLVPTYSPNPSADHALAQKKTFRYFERITNKFTVAPGASFTWTVSNGIANPKRLIMQPVITNPTAGATVSHTINPFRSPFSTVPATTSPFAALKNLQVTVGNVPIWNNPVSFGYDLFLQEMSKSGVDGGLDDVTSAGLLSQRQWESLYRFVAVDIGRRLPSEDGASKSIIVSGTSNCNYALTIYYHVLRDVVASVDTAMGTVSQGPVQG
;
A
#
# COMPACT_ATOMS: atom_id res chain seq x y z
N MET A 1 -16.58 0.67 -49.97
CA MET A 1 -16.92 -0.70 -49.53
C MET A 1 -16.48 -0.81 -48.08
N SER A 2 -17.41 -0.94 -47.14
CA SER A 2 -17.05 -1.17 -45.74
C SER A 2 -16.26 -2.47 -45.64
N SER A 3 -15.25 -2.51 -44.78
CA SER A 3 -14.41 -3.68 -44.61
C SER A 3 -15.25 -4.83 -44.04
N ALA A 4 -14.88 -6.08 -44.30
CA ALA A 4 -15.60 -7.23 -43.73
C ALA A 4 -15.68 -7.18 -42.19
N SER A 5 -14.74 -6.49 -41.53
CA SER A 5 -14.77 -6.18 -40.10
C SER A 5 -15.87 -5.21 -39.69
N ASP A 6 -16.19 -4.21 -40.52
CA ASP A 6 -17.25 -3.25 -40.22
C ASP A 6 -18.63 -3.92 -40.31
N ILE A 7 -18.79 -4.86 -41.26
CA ILE A 7 -20.01 -5.66 -41.41
C ILE A 7 -20.15 -6.59 -40.19
N SER A 8 -19.08 -7.28 -39.78
CA SER A 8 -19.10 -8.14 -38.60
C SER A 8 -19.36 -7.38 -37.29
N ALA A 9 -18.77 -6.18 -37.12
CA ALA A 9 -18.99 -5.34 -35.95
C ALA A 9 -20.42 -4.78 -35.91
N PHE A 10 -20.98 -4.42 -37.07
CA PHE A 10 -22.38 -4.02 -37.18
C PHE A 10 -23.31 -5.19 -36.85
N GLU A 11 -23.12 -6.36 -37.49
CA GLU A 11 -23.91 -7.56 -37.25
C GLU A 11 -23.91 -7.97 -35.77
N HIS A 12 -22.76 -7.98 -35.11
CA HIS A 12 -22.67 -8.22 -33.65
C HIS A 12 -23.27 -7.10 -32.78
N SER A 13 -23.43 -5.89 -33.31
CA SER A 13 -24.08 -4.77 -32.62
C SER A 13 -25.60 -4.75 -32.78
N VAL A 14 -26.15 -5.38 -33.84
CA VAL A 14 -27.60 -5.43 -34.09
C VAL A 14 -28.24 -6.71 -33.55
N GLU A 15 -27.45 -7.74 -33.27
CA GLU A 15 -27.95 -8.88 -32.52
C GLU A 15 -28.43 -8.41 -31.15
N PRO A 16 -29.71 -8.64 -30.77
CA PRO A 16 -30.14 -8.41 -29.41
C PRO A 16 -29.25 -9.30 -28.55
N ALA A 17 -28.36 -8.70 -27.76
CA ALA A 17 -27.57 -9.43 -26.78
C ALA A 17 -28.57 -10.33 -26.05
N PRO A 18 -28.45 -11.67 -26.16
CA PRO A 18 -29.40 -12.56 -25.52
C PRO A 18 -29.45 -12.11 -24.07
N ALA A 19 -30.64 -11.78 -23.57
CA ALA A 19 -30.80 -11.30 -22.21
C ALA A 19 -30.30 -12.41 -21.29
N GLU A 20 -29.02 -12.36 -20.93
CA GLU A 20 -28.38 -13.42 -20.21
C GLU A 20 -29.02 -13.39 -18.83
N THR A 21 -29.81 -14.42 -18.53
CA THR A 21 -30.52 -14.51 -17.26
C THR A 21 -29.47 -14.65 -16.18
N LEU A 22 -29.19 -13.55 -15.46
CA LEU A 22 -28.14 -13.46 -14.44
C LEU A 22 -28.22 -14.59 -13.41
N PHE A 23 -29.43 -15.08 -13.16
CA PHE A 23 -29.71 -16.18 -12.26
C PHE A 23 -30.30 -17.35 -13.03
N ARG A 24 -29.66 -18.52 -12.88
CA ARG A 24 -30.04 -19.78 -13.54
C ARG A 24 -31.26 -20.42 -12.87
N ASP A 25 -31.24 -20.49 -11.53
CA ASP A 25 -32.30 -21.12 -10.75
C ASP A 25 -32.71 -20.23 -9.58
N LYS A 26 -34.01 -20.28 -9.25
CA LYS A 26 -34.56 -19.78 -8.00
C LYS A 26 -34.90 -20.97 -7.11
N LYS A 27 -34.26 -21.04 -5.95
CA LYS A 27 -34.57 -22.04 -4.91
C LYS A 27 -35.22 -21.35 -3.73
N TRP A 28 -36.13 -22.04 -3.07
CA TRP A 28 -36.75 -21.56 -1.84
C TRP A 28 -36.16 -22.35 -0.68
N THR A 29 -35.49 -21.66 0.22
CA THR A 29 -35.04 -22.24 1.49
C THR A 29 -35.98 -21.77 2.58
N TYR A 30 -36.27 -22.62 3.56
CA TYR A 30 -37.14 -22.26 4.67
C TYR A 30 -36.44 -22.47 6.01
N ILE A 31 -36.79 -21.63 6.98
CA ILE A 31 -36.40 -21.81 8.39
C ILE A 31 -37.68 -22.06 9.18
N GLN A 32 -37.72 -23.19 9.89
CA GLN A 32 -38.82 -23.51 10.80
C GLN A 32 -38.66 -22.75 12.11
N ASP A 33 -39.78 -22.24 12.62
CA ASP A 33 -39.86 -21.72 13.97
C ASP A 33 -39.51 -22.82 14.98
N SER A 34 -38.55 -22.51 15.86
CA SER A 34 -38.06 -23.43 16.89
C SER A 34 -38.92 -23.45 18.17
N THR A 35 -39.89 -22.53 18.27
CA THR A 35 -40.74 -22.35 19.45
C THR A 35 -42.17 -22.85 19.25
N SER A 36 -42.57 -23.14 18.00
CA SER A 36 -43.88 -23.72 17.71
C SER A 36 -43.87 -25.24 17.95
N ASN A 37 -44.49 -25.69 19.04
CA ASN A 37 -44.87 -27.08 19.23
C ASN A 37 -46.31 -27.25 18.74
N THR A 38 -46.54 -28.14 17.76
CA THR A 38 -47.89 -28.53 17.29
C THR A 38 -48.81 -27.36 16.91
N GLY A 39 -48.26 -26.25 16.39
CA GLY A 39 -49.03 -25.13 15.85
C GLY A 39 -49.59 -24.13 16.86
N GLN A 40 -49.17 -24.16 18.12
CA GLN A 40 -49.50 -23.08 19.08
C GLN A 40 -48.44 -21.96 19.07
N TYR A 41 -48.93 -20.72 18.90
CA TYR A 41 -48.13 -19.49 18.85
C TYR A 41 -48.16 -18.77 20.21
N ALA A 42 -47.01 -18.62 20.87
CA ALA A 42 -46.91 -18.03 22.22
C ALA A 42 -46.53 -16.53 22.23
N GLY A 43 -46.76 -15.80 21.14
CA GLY A 43 -46.56 -14.34 21.08
C GLY A 43 -45.22 -13.86 20.53
N GLN A 44 -44.24 -14.75 20.36
CA GLN A 44 -42.92 -14.43 19.77
C GLN A 44 -42.47 -15.54 18.82
N ILE A 45 -41.97 -15.17 17.63
CA ILE A 45 -41.34 -16.10 16.67
C ILE A 45 -39.84 -16.13 16.94
N GLN A 46 -39.25 -17.33 17.10
CA GLN A 46 -37.80 -17.49 17.20
C GLN A 46 -37.28 -18.44 16.12
N PHE A 47 -36.58 -17.87 15.15
CA PHE A 47 -35.91 -18.60 14.08
C PHE A 47 -34.53 -19.09 14.53
N ASN A 48 -34.29 -20.40 14.43
CA ASN A 48 -32.95 -20.95 14.64
C ASN A 48 -32.18 -20.93 13.31
N LEU A 49 -31.18 -20.05 13.19
CA LEU A 49 -30.40 -19.87 11.95
C LEU A 49 -29.25 -20.88 11.77
N SER A 50 -29.05 -21.81 12.70
CA SER A 50 -27.96 -22.80 12.62
C SER A 50 -28.13 -23.84 11.51
N THR A 51 -29.34 -23.95 10.93
CA THR A 51 -29.71 -24.98 9.94
C THR A 51 -29.72 -24.52 8.48
N ILE A 52 -29.37 -23.26 8.17
CA ILE A 52 -29.31 -22.74 6.78
C ILE A 52 -28.31 -23.53 5.90
N SER A 53 -27.45 -24.36 6.50
CA SER A 53 -26.41 -25.11 5.78
C SER A 53 -26.79 -26.52 5.32
N SER A 54 -27.93 -27.14 5.67
CA SER A 54 -28.02 -28.60 5.43
C SER A 54 -29.36 -29.33 5.24
N GLN A 55 -30.53 -28.70 5.08
CA GLN A 55 -31.76 -29.51 4.85
C GLN A 55 -32.68 -28.96 3.76
N ALA A 56 -32.59 -29.57 2.57
CA ALA A 56 -33.64 -29.52 1.55
C ALA A 56 -34.60 -30.69 1.78
N ALA A 57 -35.60 -30.52 2.65
CA ALA A 57 -36.70 -31.47 2.78
C ALA A 57 -37.95 -30.89 2.08
N PHE A 58 -38.46 -31.58 1.06
CA PHE A 58 -39.72 -31.24 0.42
C PHE A 58 -40.87 -31.74 1.30
N VAL A 59 -41.89 -30.92 1.54
CA VAL A 59 -43.04 -31.28 2.38
C VAL A 59 -44.33 -30.92 1.65
N ASN A 60 -45.33 -31.80 1.73
CA ASN A 60 -46.67 -31.56 1.18
C ASN A 60 -47.36 -30.41 1.95
N TRP A 61 -48.02 -29.50 1.24
CA TRP A 61 -48.52 -28.23 1.80
C TRP A 61 -49.72 -28.41 2.74
N GLU A 62 -50.42 -29.54 2.64
CA GLU A 62 -51.63 -29.82 3.40
C GLU A 62 -51.36 -30.29 4.86
N GLU A 63 -50.10 -30.57 5.22
CA GLU A 63 -49.72 -31.10 6.55
C GLU A 63 -48.93 -30.11 7.43
N ALA A 64 -48.76 -28.85 6.99
CA ALA A 64 -47.87 -27.90 7.67
C ALA A 64 -48.57 -27.11 8.80
N SER A 65 -48.44 -27.58 10.04
CA SER A 65 -48.98 -26.94 11.26
C SER A 65 -47.99 -26.01 12.00
N PHE A 66 -47.03 -25.37 11.31
CA PHE A 66 -45.99 -24.52 11.93
C PHE A 66 -45.75 -23.25 11.11
N SER A 67 -45.18 -22.21 11.73
CA SER A 67 -44.78 -20.98 11.02
C SER A 67 -43.37 -21.16 10.39
N ARG A 68 -43.18 -20.71 9.14
CA ARG A 68 -41.90 -20.80 8.40
C ARG A 68 -41.54 -19.47 7.76
N LEU A 69 -40.27 -19.08 7.84
CA LEU A 69 -39.72 -18.02 7.00
C LEU A 69 -39.27 -18.61 5.67
N LEU A 70 -39.84 -18.16 4.56
CA LEU A 70 -39.42 -18.53 3.21
C LEU A 70 -38.45 -17.49 2.66
N VAL A 71 -37.24 -17.91 2.32
CA VAL A 71 -36.21 -17.06 1.74
C VAL A 71 -35.91 -17.54 0.31
N PRO A 72 -36.19 -16.71 -0.72
CA PRO A 72 -35.75 -17.03 -2.07
C PRO A 72 -34.23 -16.86 -2.18
N THR A 73 -33.54 -17.91 -2.61
CA THR A 73 -32.12 -17.90 -2.93
C THR A 73 -31.95 -18.08 -4.43
N TYR A 74 -31.17 -17.20 -5.05
CA TYR A 74 -30.89 -17.26 -6.49
C TYR A 74 -29.48 -17.81 -6.71
N SER A 75 -29.33 -18.75 -7.64
CA SER A 75 -28.01 -19.21 -8.09
C SER A 75 -27.62 -18.49 -9.37
N PRO A 76 -26.49 -17.76 -9.41
CA PRO A 76 -26.05 -17.09 -10.62
C PRO A 76 -25.78 -18.10 -11.74
N ASN A 77 -25.92 -17.67 -12.98
CA ASN A 77 -25.45 -18.47 -14.11
C ASN A 77 -23.89 -18.53 -14.10
N PRO A 78 -23.25 -19.51 -14.76
CA PRO A 78 -21.78 -19.63 -14.74
C PRO A 78 -21.02 -18.41 -15.28
N SER A 79 -21.62 -17.65 -16.20
CA SER A 79 -21.04 -16.43 -16.79
C SER A 79 -20.98 -15.28 -15.77
N ALA A 80 -22.08 -15.03 -15.08
CA ALA A 80 -22.21 -14.05 -14.00
C ALA A 80 -21.36 -14.45 -12.79
N ASP A 81 -21.29 -15.74 -12.46
CA ASP A 81 -20.42 -16.24 -11.41
C ASP A 81 -18.94 -15.99 -11.74
N HIS A 82 -18.51 -16.28 -12.97
CA HIS A 82 -17.15 -15.98 -13.42
C HIS A 82 -16.85 -14.46 -13.52
N ALA A 83 -17.85 -13.63 -13.82
CA ALA A 83 -17.71 -12.18 -13.81
C ALA A 83 -17.54 -11.63 -12.38
N LEU A 84 -18.15 -12.27 -11.38
CA LEU A 84 -18.11 -11.86 -9.98
C LEU A 84 -16.98 -12.51 -9.19
N ALA A 85 -16.55 -13.72 -9.55
CA ALA A 85 -15.46 -14.48 -8.94
C ALA A 85 -14.14 -14.19 -9.67
N GLN A 86 -13.53 -13.06 -9.36
CA GLN A 86 -12.29 -12.60 -9.96
C GLN A 86 -11.20 -12.44 -8.90
N LYS A 87 -10.02 -12.97 -9.21
CA LYS A 87 -8.81 -12.67 -8.46
C LYS A 87 -8.07 -11.55 -9.18
N LYS A 88 -8.04 -10.37 -8.57
CA LYS A 88 -7.32 -9.20 -9.11
C LYS A 88 -6.16 -8.83 -8.20
N THR A 89 -5.03 -8.50 -8.81
CA THR A 89 -3.85 -8.02 -8.10
C THR A 89 -3.52 -6.61 -8.51
N PHE A 90 -3.13 -5.78 -7.56
CA PHE A 90 -2.55 -4.47 -7.84
C PHE A 90 -1.27 -4.27 -7.04
N ARG A 91 -0.34 -3.52 -7.61
CA ARG A 91 0.94 -3.18 -6.97
C ARG A 91 0.87 -1.78 -6.40
N TYR A 92 1.43 -1.59 -5.22
CA TYR A 92 1.52 -0.28 -4.58
C TYR A 92 2.78 -0.17 -3.73
N PHE A 93 3.18 1.07 -3.43
CA PHE A 93 4.25 1.32 -2.49
C PHE A 93 3.72 1.38 -1.07
N GLU A 94 4.27 0.53 -0.20
CA GLU A 94 4.07 0.64 1.22
C GLU A 94 5.20 1.46 1.84
N ARG A 95 4.84 2.39 2.74
CA ARG A 95 5.77 3.30 3.41
C ARG A 95 5.98 2.88 4.86
N ILE A 96 7.22 2.53 5.19
CA ILE A 96 7.67 2.30 6.57
C ILE A 96 8.41 3.55 7.05
N THR A 97 8.06 4.05 8.23
CA THR A 97 8.61 5.30 8.78
C THR A 97 9.16 5.08 10.18
N ASN A 98 10.35 5.59 10.46
CA ASN A 98 10.91 5.67 11.80
C ASN A 98 11.96 6.80 11.84
N LYS A 99 12.66 6.96 12.97
CA LYS A 99 13.63 8.04 13.18
C LYS A 99 14.78 7.61 14.08
N PHE A 100 15.91 8.29 13.95
CA PHE A 100 17.03 8.17 14.88
C PHE A 100 17.67 9.53 15.12
N THR A 101 18.44 9.66 16.19
CA THR A 101 19.10 10.91 16.57
C THR A 101 20.61 10.81 16.40
N VAL A 102 21.23 11.92 16.00
CA VAL A 102 22.68 12.04 15.81
C VAL A 102 23.13 13.31 16.50
N ALA A 103 24.18 13.21 17.30
CA ALA A 103 24.79 14.36 17.98
C ALA A 103 25.48 15.30 16.96
N PRO A 104 25.70 16.58 17.31
CA PRO A 104 26.44 17.52 16.47
C PRO A 104 27.81 16.97 16.06
N GLY A 105 28.14 17.04 14.76
CA GLY A 105 29.43 16.56 14.24
C GLY A 105 29.70 15.05 14.36
N ALA A 106 28.80 14.27 14.96
CA ALA A 106 29.03 12.86 15.24
C ALA A 106 28.83 11.98 14.00
N SER A 107 29.66 10.94 13.90
CA SER A 107 29.44 9.84 12.97
C SER A 107 28.36 8.89 13.50
N PHE A 108 27.62 8.28 12.59
CA PHE A 108 26.57 7.32 12.92
C PHE A 108 26.61 6.12 11.97
N THR A 109 26.18 4.98 12.48
CA THR A 109 25.81 3.80 11.71
C THR A 109 24.49 3.30 12.29
N TRP A 110 23.46 3.29 11.46
CA TRP A 110 22.09 3.00 11.88
C TRP A 110 21.47 1.92 11.00
N THR A 111 20.89 0.92 11.64
CA THR A 111 20.14 -0.12 10.96
C THR A 111 18.71 0.36 10.74
N VAL A 112 18.40 0.73 9.49
CA VAL A 112 17.08 1.21 9.08
C VAL A 112 16.05 0.08 9.13
N SER A 113 16.46 -1.11 8.68
CA SER A 113 15.67 -2.35 8.76
C SER A 113 16.59 -3.56 8.79
N ASN A 114 16.26 -4.56 9.61
CA ASN A 114 16.98 -5.84 9.65
C ASN A 114 16.59 -6.78 8.50
N GLY A 115 15.46 -6.53 7.84
CA GLY A 115 14.95 -7.38 6.78
C GLY A 115 13.67 -6.82 6.18
N ILE A 116 13.77 -6.32 4.96
CA ILE A 116 12.63 -5.86 4.17
C ILE A 116 12.71 -6.48 2.79
N ALA A 117 11.60 -7.08 2.35
CA ALA A 117 11.47 -7.57 0.98
C ALA A 117 11.16 -6.41 0.04
N ASN A 118 11.77 -6.45 -1.15
CA ASN A 118 11.54 -5.50 -2.25
C ASN A 118 11.62 -4.01 -1.87
N PRO A 119 12.67 -3.55 -1.16
CA PRO A 119 12.85 -2.12 -0.97
C PRO A 119 13.08 -1.43 -2.32
N LYS A 120 12.53 -0.23 -2.47
CA LYS A 120 12.64 0.58 -3.69
C LYS A 120 13.32 1.91 -3.41
N ARG A 121 12.93 2.61 -2.36
CA ARG A 121 13.45 3.95 -2.07
C ARG A 121 13.69 4.16 -0.59
N LEU A 122 14.76 4.86 -0.26
CA LEU A 122 15.02 5.41 1.06
C LEU A 122 15.02 6.93 0.97
N ILE A 123 14.17 7.57 1.76
CA ILE A 123 14.12 9.02 1.91
C ILE A 123 14.48 9.34 3.35
N MET A 124 15.46 10.21 3.57
CA MET A 124 15.87 10.67 4.89
C MET A 124 15.75 12.19 4.98
N GLN A 125 15.14 12.65 6.05
CA GLN A 125 14.83 14.05 6.31
C GLN A 125 15.52 14.46 7.62
N PRO A 126 16.68 15.12 7.55
CA PRO A 126 17.35 15.63 8.72
C PRO A 126 16.62 16.87 9.26
N VAL A 127 16.30 16.83 10.56
CA VAL A 127 15.62 17.90 11.28
C VAL A 127 16.42 18.24 12.54
N ILE A 128 16.69 19.51 12.78
CA ILE A 128 17.35 19.97 14.01
C ILE A 128 16.48 19.60 15.20
N THR A 129 17.09 19.01 16.23
CA THR A 129 16.43 18.59 17.45
C THR A 129 17.21 18.99 18.68
N ASN A 130 16.57 18.90 19.84
CA ASN A 130 17.26 18.97 21.11
C ASN A 130 17.88 17.59 21.42
N PRO A 131 19.18 17.51 21.78
CA PRO A 131 19.78 16.26 22.25
C PRO A 131 19.12 15.70 23.54
N THR A 132 18.42 16.54 24.31
CA THR A 132 17.81 16.14 25.60
C THR A 132 16.31 16.43 25.63
N ALA A 133 15.49 15.39 25.78
CA ALA A 133 14.05 15.52 25.98
C ALA A 133 13.75 16.27 27.29
N GLY A 134 13.02 17.38 27.23
CA GLY A 134 12.61 18.15 28.41
C GLY A 134 13.62 19.19 28.92
N ALA A 135 14.72 19.46 28.21
CA ALA A 135 15.71 20.44 28.65
C ALA A 135 15.17 21.90 28.57
N THR A 136 15.30 22.61 29.70
CA THR A 136 14.82 23.99 29.96
C THR A 136 15.84 25.08 29.61
N VAL A 137 16.88 24.79 28.83
CA VAL A 137 17.91 25.77 28.47
C VAL A 137 17.51 26.67 27.29
N SER A 138 17.82 27.96 27.43
CA SER A 138 17.39 29.12 26.62
C SER A 138 17.84 29.15 25.14
N HIS A 139 18.40 28.06 24.61
CA HIS A 139 18.82 27.92 23.21
C HIS A 139 18.24 26.65 22.55
N THR A 140 17.04 26.24 22.97
CA THR A 140 16.37 25.05 22.43
C THR A 140 15.70 25.35 21.10
N ILE A 141 16.40 25.10 19.99
CA ILE A 141 15.82 25.17 18.64
C ILE A 141 15.13 23.84 18.34
N ASN A 142 13.80 23.80 18.44
CA ASN A 142 12.99 22.70 17.93
C ASN A 142 11.99 23.25 16.90
N PRO A 143 12.17 22.97 15.60
CA PRO A 143 11.32 23.50 14.55
C PRO A 143 9.86 23.06 14.66
N PHE A 144 9.58 21.89 15.25
CA PHE A 144 8.19 21.41 15.46
C PHE A 144 7.37 22.29 16.42
N ARG A 145 8.03 23.12 17.24
CA ARG A 145 7.34 24.03 18.17
C ARG A 145 7.13 25.42 17.59
N SER A 146 7.63 25.69 16.39
CA SER A 146 7.54 27.02 15.79
C SER A 146 6.37 27.11 14.80
N PRO A 147 5.48 28.11 14.94
CA PRO A 147 4.41 28.36 13.97
C PRO A 147 4.94 28.92 12.63
N PHE A 148 6.21 29.34 12.59
CA PHE A 148 6.88 29.84 11.39
C PHE A 148 7.78 28.79 10.73
N SER A 149 7.89 27.58 11.30
CA SER A 149 8.62 26.50 10.67
C SER A 149 7.72 25.76 9.69
N THR A 150 8.30 25.40 8.55
CA THR A 150 7.65 24.54 7.54
C THR A 150 8.00 23.06 7.72
N VAL A 151 8.78 22.70 8.74
CA VAL A 151 9.03 21.30 9.14
C VAL A 151 7.72 20.71 9.68
N PRO A 152 7.33 19.46 9.33
CA PRO A 152 8.09 18.45 8.59
C PRO A 152 7.87 18.45 7.06
N ALA A 153 7.10 19.38 6.50
CA ALA A 153 6.96 19.48 5.04
C ALA A 153 8.31 19.85 4.37
N THR A 154 9.23 20.45 5.14
CA THR A 154 10.61 20.74 4.74
C THR A 154 11.63 20.14 5.72
N THR A 155 12.91 20.23 5.37
CA THR A 155 14.01 19.91 6.30
C THR A 155 14.40 21.14 7.11
N SER A 156 15.17 20.96 8.19
CA SER A 156 15.71 22.13 8.89
C SER A 156 16.75 22.87 8.04
N PRO A 157 16.81 24.21 8.13
CA PRO A 157 17.75 25.00 7.33
C PRO A 157 19.18 24.51 7.49
N PHE A 158 19.86 24.28 6.36
CA PHE A 158 21.25 23.82 6.31
C PHE A 158 21.54 22.51 7.08
N ALA A 159 20.52 21.68 7.32
CA ALA A 159 20.70 20.37 7.95
C ALA A 159 21.37 19.40 6.96
N ALA A 160 22.68 19.28 7.02
CA ALA A 160 23.50 18.54 6.07
C ALA A 160 24.14 17.28 6.68
N LEU A 161 24.23 16.23 5.87
CA LEU A 161 24.96 15.00 6.16
C LEU A 161 26.15 14.89 5.20
N LYS A 162 27.27 14.37 5.68
CA LYS A 162 28.48 14.10 4.87
C LYS A 162 28.97 12.67 5.08
N ASN A 163 29.82 12.20 4.16
CA ASN A 163 30.35 10.84 4.16
C ASN A 163 29.23 9.78 4.25
N LEU A 164 28.13 10.02 3.55
CA LEU A 164 26.95 9.17 3.59
C LEU A 164 27.21 7.89 2.80
N GLN A 165 26.82 6.76 3.36
CA GLN A 165 26.79 5.48 2.69
C GLN A 165 25.51 4.73 3.03
N VAL A 166 24.91 4.11 2.02
CA VAL A 166 23.76 3.22 2.19
C VAL A 166 24.17 1.83 1.74
N THR A 167 23.88 0.83 2.57
CA THR A 167 24.17 -0.58 2.29
C THR A 167 22.89 -1.36 2.36
N VAL A 168 22.60 -2.15 1.31
CA VAL A 168 21.41 -2.99 1.20
C VAL A 168 21.87 -4.44 1.05
N GLY A 169 21.50 -5.30 1.99
CA GLY A 169 21.92 -6.71 1.99
C GLY A 169 23.43 -6.87 1.92
N ASN A 170 24.17 -6.06 2.68
CA ASN A 170 25.65 -5.97 2.69
C ASN A 170 26.31 -5.49 1.39
N VAL A 171 25.53 -5.03 0.40
CA VAL A 171 26.04 -4.41 -0.82
C VAL A 171 25.92 -2.89 -0.70
N PRO A 172 27.04 -2.14 -0.80
CA PRO A 172 26.99 -0.68 -0.77
C PRO A 172 26.34 -0.14 -2.05
N ILE A 173 25.49 0.88 -1.92
CA ILE A 173 24.83 1.56 -3.06
C ILE A 173 25.82 2.41 -3.84
N TRP A 174 26.76 3.06 -3.16
CA TRP A 174 27.84 3.80 -3.77
C TRP A 174 29.17 3.11 -3.47
N ASN A 175 30.09 3.08 -4.45
CA ASN A 175 31.40 2.45 -4.26
C ASN A 175 32.21 3.12 -3.13
N ASN A 176 32.06 4.43 -2.98
CA ASN A 176 32.66 5.22 -1.91
C ASN A 176 31.58 6.06 -1.21
N PRO A 177 31.74 6.37 0.10
CA PRO A 177 30.85 7.29 0.79
C PRO A 177 30.78 8.65 0.09
N VAL A 178 29.57 9.19 -0.05
CA VAL A 178 29.29 10.39 -0.83
C VAL A 178 28.92 11.58 0.06
N SER A 179 29.24 12.78 -0.41
CA SER A 179 28.63 14.00 0.13
C SER A 179 27.37 14.28 -0.68
N PHE A 180 26.19 14.05 -0.09
CA PHE A 180 24.92 14.17 -0.80
C PHE A 180 24.63 15.66 -1.10
N GLY A 181 24.81 16.03 -2.36
CA GLY A 181 24.60 17.37 -2.92
C GLY A 181 23.48 17.41 -3.95
N TYR A 182 23.24 18.59 -4.53
CA TYR A 182 22.14 18.79 -5.47
C TYR A 182 22.29 17.98 -6.77
N ASP A 183 23.51 17.81 -7.28
CA ASP A 183 23.77 16.99 -8.47
C ASP A 183 23.38 15.52 -8.25
N LEU A 184 23.83 14.93 -7.14
CA LEU A 184 23.47 13.56 -6.79
C LEU A 184 21.96 13.44 -6.50
N PHE A 185 21.35 14.45 -5.89
CA PHE A 185 19.89 14.50 -5.73
C PHE A 185 19.18 14.44 -7.09
N LEU A 186 19.61 15.21 -8.09
CA LEU A 186 19.03 15.17 -9.43
C LEU A 186 19.20 13.80 -10.08
N GLN A 187 20.37 13.16 -9.93
CA GLN A 187 20.61 11.82 -10.49
C GLN A 187 19.75 10.73 -9.85
N GLU A 188 19.53 10.81 -8.54
CA GLU A 188 18.66 9.87 -7.83
C GLU A 188 17.18 10.16 -8.09
N MET A 189 16.79 11.44 -8.24
CA MET A 189 15.39 11.82 -8.50
C MET A 189 14.98 11.78 -9.96
N SER A 190 15.87 11.96 -10.94
CA SER A 190 15.53 11.88 -12.37
C SER A 190 14.89 10.54 -12.73
N LYS A 191 15.33 9.46 -12.09
CA LYS A 191 14.81 8.09 -12.23
C LYS A 191 13.42 7.88 -11.61
N SER A 192 12.76 8.95 -11.19
CA SER A 192 11.50 8.96 -10.44
C SER A 192 10.35 9.63 -11.18
N GLY A 193 10.62 10.16 -12.37
CA GLY A 193 9.63 10.81 -13.21
C GLY A 193 8.55 9.85 -13.71
N VAL A 194 7.59 10.39 -14.44
CA VAL A 194 6.62 9.60 -15.20
C VAL A 194 7.39 8.60 -16.09
N ASP A 195 6.88 7.37 -16.19
CA ASP A 195 7.53 6.26 -16.91
C ASP A 195 8.97 5.93 -16.44
N GLY A 196 9.29 6.20 -15.18
CA GLY A 196 10.62 5.92 -14.63
C GLY A 196 11.69 6.92 -15.09
N GLY A 197 11.28 8.11 -15.55
CA GLY A 197 12.18 9.13 -16.09
C GLY A 197 12.57 8.90 -17.55
N LEU A 198 11.79 8.11 -18.30
CA LEU A 198 11.98 7.90 -19.75
C LEU A 198 11.51 9.11 -20.59
N ASP A 199 10.68 9.98 -20.01
CA ASP A 199 10.29 11.24 -20.62
C ASP A 199 11.04 12.41 -19.95
N ASP A 200 11.80 13.16 -20.75
CA ASP A 200 12.59 14.31 -20.33
C ASP A 200 11.73 15.56 -20.07
N VAL A 201 10.52 15.62 -20.64
CA VAL A 201 9.67 16.82 -20.57
C VAL A 201 8.97 16.93 -19.21
N THR A 202 8.72 15.80 -18.55
CA THR A 202 8.05 15.72 -17.24
C THR A 202 9.02 15.48 -16.07
N SER A 203 10.32 15.35 -16.34
CA SER A 203 11.38 15.13 -15.33
C SER A 203 11.93 16.43 -14.72
N ALA A 204 11.51 17.60 -15.20
CA ALA A 204 11.97 18.91 -14.71
C ALA A 204 11.50 19.17 -13.26
N GLY A 205 12.43 19.09 -12.32
CA GLY A 205 12.17 19.37 -10.90
C GLY A 205 11.89 20.85 -10.63
N LEU A 206 10.80 21.14 -9.91
CA LEU A 206 10.46 22.50 -9.43
C LEU A 206 11.42 23.05 -8.37
N LEU A 207 12.33 22.21 -7.87
CA LEU A 207 13.26 22.50 -6.80
C LEU A 207 14.58 23.00 -7.36
N SER A 208 14.78 24.31 -7.33
CA SER A 208 16.09 24.89 -7.69
C SER A 208 17.18 24.47 -6.70
N GLN A 209 18.44 24.45 -7.15
CA GLN A 209 19.60 24.17 -6.30
C GLN A 209 19.59 25.01 -5.01
N ARG A 210 19.31 26.31 -5.12
CA ARG A 210 19.26 27.22 -3.97
C ARG A 210 18.18 26.81 -2.96
N GLN A 211 16.99 26.44 -3.42
CA GLN A 211 15.91 25.98 -2.54
C GLN A 211 16.28 24.65 -1.88
N TRP A 212 16.87 23.74 -2.64
CA TRP A 212 17.30 22.44 -2.13
C TRP A 212 18.37 22.57 -1.06
N GLU A 213 19.43 23.33 -1.32
CA GLU A 213 20.56 23.49 -0.39
C GLU A 213 20.17 24.24 0.89
N SER A 214 19.19 25.14 0.81
CA SER A 214 18.76 25.95 1.95
C SER A 214 17.74 25.24 2.85
N LEU A 215 16.68 24.65 2.30
CA LEU A 215 15.51 24.21 3.09
C LEU A 215 15.01 22.79 2.76
N TYR A 216 15.36 22.23 1.60
CA TYR A 216 14.88 20.92 1.14
C TYR A 216 16.00 19.90 0.99
N ARG A 217 16.96 19.90 1.92
CA ARG A 217 18.15 19.02 1.89
C ARG A 217 17.84 17.60 2.36
N PHE A 218 16.74 17.04 1.88
CA PHE A 218 16.41 15.64 2.10
C PHE A 218 17.29 14.76 1.22
N VAL A 219 17.64 13.60 1.75
CA VAL A 219 18.40 12.59 1.04
C VAL A 219 17.42 11.60 0.46
N ALA A 220 17.43 11.42 -0.85
CA ALA A 220 16.64 10.41 -1.52
C ALA A 220 17.56 9.47 -2.29
N VAL A 221 17.43 8.18 -2.03
CA VAL A 221 18.30 7.16 -2.61
C VAL A 221 17.43 6.07 -3.22
N ASP A 222 17.70 5.73 -4.47
CA ASP A 222 17.17 4.54 -5.10
C ASP A 222 17.91 3.30 -4.55
N ILE A 223 17.19 2.50 -3.77
CA ILE A 223 17.68 1.26 -3.15
C ILE A 223 17.09 0.01 -3.83
N GLY A 224 16.40 0.18 -4.96
CA GLY A 224 15.83 -0.88 -5.77
C GLY A 224 16.78 -1.47 -6.80
N ARG A 225 18.09 -1.16 -6.73
CA ARG A 225 19.13 -1.61 -7.67
C ARG A 225 19.50 -3.08 -7.40
N ARG A 226 18.62 -3.99 -7.80
CA ARG A 226 18.74 -5.43 -7.55
C ARG A 226 18.43 -6.24 -8.79
N LEU A 227 18.89 -7.48 -8.80
CA LEU A 227 18.56 -8.42 -9.88
C LEU A 227 17.12 -8.94 -9.70
N PRO A 228 16.39 -9.24 -10.80
CA PRO A 228 15.03 -9.79 -10.71
C PRO A 228 14.95 -11.14 -9.97
N SER A 229 16.04 -11.92 -9.95
CA SER A 229 16.12 -13.17 -9.19
C SER A 229 16.10 -12.97 -7.67
N GLU A 230 16.30 -11.74 -7.19
CA GLU A 230 16.28 -11.39 -5.78
C GLU A 230 14.92 -10.84 -5.31
N ASP A 231 13.90 -10.86 -6.19
CA ASP A 231 12.53 -10.47 -5.84
C ASP A 231 11.99 -11.34 -4.69
N GLY A 232 11.39 -10.69 -3.69
CA GLY A 232 10.84 -11.35 -2.50
C GLY A 232 11.87 -11.67 -1.40
N ALA A 233 13.17 -11.61 -1.69
CA ALA A 233 14.21 -11.82 -0.68
C ALA A 233 14.25 -10.63 0.31
N SER A 234 14.28 -10.94 1.60
CA SER A 234 14.41 -9.92 2.65
C SER A 234 15.86 -9.47 2.78
N LYS A 235 16.12 -8.17 2.59
CA LYS A 235 17.45 -7.57 2.72
C LYS A 235 17.47 -6.56 3.86
N SER A 236 18.58 -6.47 4.58
CA SER A 236 18.80 -5.42 5.57
C SER A 236 19.12 -4.09 4.89
N ILE A 237 18.82 -2.97 5.55
CA ILE A 237 19.21 -1.63 5.12
C ILE A 237 19.98 -0.99 6.26
N ILE A 238 21.21 -0.59 5.98
CA ILE A 238 22.09 0.09 6.93
C ILE A 238 22.52 1.41 6.31
N VAL A 239 22.47 2.48 7.11
CA VAL A 239 22.93 3.80 6.71
C VAL A 239 24.04 4.23 7.64
N SER A 240 25.13 4.74 7.08
CA SER A 240 26.20 5.36 7.84
C SER A 240 26.51 6.75 7.30
N GLY A 241 26.99 7.63 8.16
CA GLY A 241 27.34 8.99 7.76
C GLY A 241 27.87 9.80 8.92
N THR A 242 28.04 11.09 8.70
CA THR A 242 28.43 12.06 9.73
C THR A 242 27.54 13.28 9.65
N SER A 243 27.05 13.75 10.80
CA SER A 243 26.34 15.02 10.89
C SER A 243 27.28 16.17 10.53
N ASN A 244 26.87 17.04 9.62
CA ASN A 244 27.62 18.26 9.29
C ASN A 244 26.92 19.51 9.86
N CYS A 245 26.33 19.38 11.04
CA CYS A 245 25.63 20.44 11.73
C CYS A 245 26.17 20.64 13.14
N ASN A 246 26.08 21.88 13.62
CA ASN A 246 26.43 22.28 14.99
C ASN A 246 25.32 21.95 16.00
N TYR A 247 24.16 21.49 15.52
CA TYR A 247 23.03 21.06 16.34
C TYR A 247 22.77 19.57 16.17
N ALA A 248 22.14 18.97 17.17
CA ALA A 248 21.73 17.57 17.08
C ALA A 248 20.65 17.44 16.01
N LEU A 249 20.68 16.32 15.27
CA LEU A 249 19.72 16.03 14.21
C LEU A 249 18.86 14.84 14.61
N THR A 250 17.55 14.94 14.43
CA THR A 250 16.68 13.79 14.27
C THR A 250 16.51 13.54 12.79
N ILE A 251 16.89 12.36 12.33
CA ILE A 251 16.72 11.95 10.95
C ILE A 251 15.46 11.10 10.89
N TYR A 252 14.41 11.65 10.29
CA TYR A 252 13.21 10.90 9.94
C TYR A 252 13.48 10.17 8.63
N TYR A 253 13.19 8.88 8.58
CA TYR A 253 13.40 8.11 7.37
C TYR A 253 12.14 7.37 6.94
N HIS A 254 11.96 7.28 5.64
CA HIS A 254 10.89 6.58 4.97
C HIS A 254 11.49 5.56 4.01
N VAL A 255 11.12 4.30 4.19
CA VAL A 255 11.44 3.24 3.23
C VAL A 255 10.17 2.94 2.45
N LEU A 256 10.24 3.07 1.12
CA LEU A 256 9.20 2.63 0.21
C LEU A 256 9.56 1.24 -0.29
N ARG A 257 8.65 0.28 -0.10
CA ARG A 257 8.77 -1.07 -0.64
C ARG A 257 7.62 -1.41 -1.58
N ASP A 258 7.90 -2.27 -2.53
CA ASP A 258 6.91 -2.76 -3.49
C ASP A 258 6.14 -3.95 -2.91
N VAL A 259 4.82 -3.89 -3.03
CA VAL A 259 3.89 -4.83 -2.43
C VAL A 259 2.77 -5.14 -3.42
N VAL A 260 2.34 -6.40 -3.44
CA VAL A 260 1.15 -6.83 -4.17
C VAL A 260 0.02 -7.07 -3.19
N ALA A 261 -1.11 -6.43 -3.43
CA ALA A 261 -2.38 -6.82 -2.83
C ALA A 261 -3.16 -7.67 -3.84
N SER A 262 -3.70 -8.79 -3.36
CA SER A 262 -4.61 -9.66 -4.10
C SER A 262 -5.99 -9.58 -3.46
N VAL A 263 -6.99 -9.25 -4.28
CA VAL A 263 -8.39 -9.27 -3.92
C VAL A 263 -9.00 -10.50 -4.59
N ASP A 264 -9.53 -11.41 -3.77
CA ASP A 264 -10.28 -12.58 -4.21
C ASP A 264 -11.76 -12.36 -3.87
N THR A 265 -12.56 -12.04 -4.87
CA THR A 265 -13.99 -11.76 -4.69
C THR A 265 -14.83 -13.03 -4.53
N ALA A 266 -14.31 -14.21 -4.88
CA ALA A 266 -15.00 -15.47 -4.65
C ALA A 266 -14.99 -15.84 -3.17
N MET A 267 -13.84 -15.64 -2.50
CA MET A 267 -13.70 -15.89 -1.07
C MET A 267 -13.98 -14.66 -0.19
N GLY A 268 -14.14 -13.48 -0.80
CA GLY A 268 -14.29 -12.22 -0.07
C GLY A 268 -13.04 -11.85 0.74
N THR A 269 -11.85 -12.26 0.27
CA THR A 269 -10.59 -12.07 1.00
C THR A 269 -9.69 -11.05 0.31
N VAL A 270 -8.97 -10.27 1.12
CA VAL A 270 -7.89 -9.41 0.68
C VAL A 270 -6.63 -9.89 1.35
N SER A 271 -5.61 -10.20 0.56
CA SER A 271 -4.31 -10.64 1.04
C SER A 271 -3.20 -9.74 0.50
N GLN A 272 -2.15 -9.57 1.30
CA GLN A 272 -0.99 -8.76 0.96
C GLN A 272 0.25 -9.64 1.02
N GLY A 273 1.14 -9.50 0.03
CA GLY A 273 2.40 -10.22 0.00
C GLY A 273 3.51 -9.41 -0.68
N PRO A 274 4.78 -9.80 -0.45
CA PRO A 274 5.88 -9.28 -1.25
C PRO A 274 5.66 -9.66 -2.72
N VAL A 275 6.05 -8.79 -3.65
CA VAL A 275 6.18 -9.15 -5.06
C VAL A 275 7.13 -10.35 -5.17
N GLN A 276 6.63 -11.47 -5.67
CA GLN A 276 7.44 -12.62 -6.09
C GLN A 276 7.57 -12.53 -7.62
N GLY A 277 8.81 -12.55 -8.10
CA GLY A 277 9.14 -12.56 -9.52
C GLY A 277 9.03 -13.97 -10.10
#